data_AF-A0A084Y2I6-F1
#
_entry.id   AF-A0A084Y2I6-F1
#
_cell.length_a   1.000
_cell.length_b   1.000
_cell.length_c   1.000
_cell.angle_alpha   90.00
_cell.angle_beta   90.00
_cell.angle_gamma   90.00
#
_symmetry.space_group_name_H-M   'P 1'
#
loop_
_entity.id
_entity.type
_entity.pdbx_description
1 polymer ?
#
loop_
_entity_poly.entity_id
_entity_poly.type
_entity_poly.pdbx_seq_one_letter_code
_entity_poly.pdbx_strand_id
1 'polypeptide(L)'
;MAGKSDYLENAFLKLLFNATSDALFASAVGSMTNLYCALHTGDPLDSGTQTSNEVQTSAYATYTRVAVARTSGGFTVTGSSVSPVAAITFPTTSAVGTGCTATHFSIGELLTGAGKIFYAGTITPNIVIPATTAGVIPQLTTATTITED
;
A
#
# COMPACT_ATOMS: atom_id res chain seq x y z
N MET A 1 -9.98 -23.93 16.68
CA MET A 1 -9.77 -22.61 16.05
C MET A 1 -8.64 -22.77 15.05
N ALA A 2 -8.88 -22.48 13.77
CA ALA A 2 -7.83 -22.45 12.76
C ALA A 2 -7.57 -20.97 12.45
N GLY A 3 -6.36 -20.51 12.72
CA GLY A 3 -5.93 -19.12 12.62
C GLY A 3 -4.47 -19.02 13.00
N LYS A 4 -3.83 -17.89 12.69
CA LYS A 4 -2.50 -17.63 13.24
C LYS A 4 -2.66 -17.29 14.74
N SER A 5 -1.55 -17.32 15.45
CA SER A 5 -1.50 -16.75 16.80
C SER A 5 -0.95 -15.33 16.69
N ASP A 6 -1.24 -14.49 17.68
CA ASP A 6 -0.72 -13.11 17.79
C ASP A 6 0.81 -13.06 17.60
N TYR A 7 1.51 -14.09 18.10
CA TYR A 7 2.94 -14.26 17.91
C TYR A 7 3.31 -14.35 16.43
N LEU A 8 2.66 -15.26 15.69
CA LEU A 8 2.98 -15.51 14.30
C LEU A 8 2.54 -14.36 13.39
N GLU A 9 1.40 -13.72 13.68
CA GLU A 9 0.94 -12.50 12.99
C GLU A 9 1.98 -11.39 13.13
N ASN A 10 2.38 -11.07 14.36
CA ASN A 10 3.38 -10.02 14.60
C ASN A 10 4.72 -10.33 13.93
N ALA A 11 5.20 -11.57 14.03
CA ALA A 11 6.46 -11.99 13.43
C ALA A 11 6.41 -11.90 11.89
N PHE A 12 5.31 -12.34 11.27
CA PHE A 12 5.13 -12.27 9.82
C PHE A 12 5.06 -10.81 9.33
N LEU A 13 4.28 -9.97 10.01
CA LEU A 13 4.17 -8.55 9.69
C LEU A 13 5.52 -7.84 9.83
N LYS A 14 6.30 -8.12 10.88
CA LYS A 14 7.66 -7.58 11.04
C LYS A 14 8.61 -8.04 9.96
N LEU A 15 8.53 -9.30 9.53
CA LEU A 15 9.34 -9.82 8.43
C LEU A 15 8.98 -9.14 7.10
N LEU A 16 7.69 -9.03 6.80
CA LEU A 16 7.23 -8.46 5.55
C LEU A 16 7.45 -6.95 5.47
N PHE A 17 7.04 -6.19 6.49
CA PHE A 17 7.08 -4.73 6.47
C PHE A 17 8.39 -4.12 6.96
N ASN A 18 9.09 -4.77 7.89
CA ASN A 18 10.30 -4.21 8.51
C ASN A 18 11.58 -5.01 8.19
N ALA A 19 11.48 -6.02 7.31
CA ALA A 19 12.56 -6.95 6.99
C ALA A 19 13.24 -7.56 8.24
N THR A 20 12.49 -7.68 9.34
CA THR A 20 13.00 -8.13 10.62
C THR A 20 12.83 -9.64 10.73
N SER A 21 13.95 -10.35 10.76
CA SER A 21 13.98 -11.80 11.01
C SER A 21 13.53 -12.15 12.43
N ASP A 22 13.03 -13.36 12.59
CA ASP A 22 12.74 -14.00 13.87
C ASP A 22 13.41 -15.40 13.90
N ALA A 23 13.31 -16.14 15.01
CA ALA A 23 13.86 -17.47 15.19
C ALA A 23 13.34 -18.51 14.17
N LEU A 24 12.13 -18.31 13.65
CA LEU A 24 11.49 -19.23 12.69
C LEU A 24 11.74 -18.86 11.23
N PHE A 25 11.87 -17.57 10.92
CA PHE A 25 11.92 -17.05 9.56
C PHE A 25 12.90 -15.89 9.46
N ALA A 26 13.66 -15.82 8.37
CA ALA A 26 14.63 -14.75 8.17
C ALA A 26 14.43 -14.04 6.83
N SER A 27 14.74 -12.73 6.80
CA SER A 27 14.85 -11.99 5.55
C SER A 27 16.12 -12.42 4.82
N ALA A 28 15.98 -12.97 3.62
CA ALA A 28 17.11 -13.41 2.81
C ALA A 28 17.91 -12.22 2.28
N VAL A 29 19.22 -12.42 2.04
CA VAL A 29 20.07 -11.45 1.34
C VAL A 29 19.52 -11.22 -0.06
N GLY A 30 19.41 -9.95 -0.48
CA GLY A 30 18.83 -9.58 -1.78
C GLY A 30 17.30 -9.53 -1.80
N SER A 31 16.63 -9.72 -0.66
CA SER A 31 15.20 -9.44 -0.55
C SER A 31 14.89 -7.99 -0.92
N MET A 32 13.67 -7.76 -1.41
CA MET A 32 13.21 -6.43 -1.80
C MET A 32 13.38 -5.41 -0.65
N THR A 33 13.70 -4.16 -0.97
CA THR A 33 13.95 -3.11 0.04
C THR A 33 12.78 -2.16 0.23
N ASN A 34 11.81 -2.18 -0.69
CA ASN A 34 10.61 -1.35 -0.64
C ASN A 34 9.36 -2.20 -0.91
N LEU A 35 8.23 -1.75 -0.38
CA LEU A 35 6.90 -2.15 -0.81
C LEU A 35 6.29 -1.00 -1.61
N TYR A 36 5.37 -1.32 -2.52
CA TYR A 36 4.78 -0.33 -3.41
C TYR A 36 3.30 -0.16 -3.12
N CYS A 37 2.94 1.05 -2.71
CA CYS A 37 1.57 1.42 -2.37
C CYS A 37 0.87 1.97 -3.62
N ALA A 38 -0.29 1.42 -3.94
CA ALA A 38 -1.10 1.80 -5.10
C ALA A 38 -2.49 2.28 -4.67
N LEU A 39 -3.10 3.14 -5.47
CA LEU A 39 -4.50 3.56 -5.33
C LEU A 39 -5.36 2.82 -6.36
N HIS A 40 -6.57 2.46 -5.95
CA HIS A 40 -7.51 1.73 -6.79
C HIS A 40 -8.88 2.41 -6.76
N THR A 41 -9.55 2.42 -7.92
CA THR A 41 -10.91 2.97 -8.06
C THR A 41 -11.99 1.99 -7.59
N GLY A 42 -11.61 0.73 -7.35
CA GLY A 42 -12.43 -0.33 -6.76
C GLY A 42 -11.55 -1.39 -6.08
N ASP A 43 -12.17 -2.44 -5.54
CA ASP A 43 -11.46 -3.55 -4.89
C ASP A 43 -10.48 -4.22 -5.87
N PRO A 44 -9.18 -4.33 -5.57
CA PRO A 44 -8.22 -4.97 -6.46
C PRO A 44 -8.36 -6.50 -6.56
N LEU A 45 -9.27 -7.11 -5.80
CA LEU A 45 -9.60 -8.53 -5.77
C LEU A 45 -8.52 -9.41 -5.13
N ASP A 46 -8.95 -10.47 -4.43
CA ASP A 46 -8.06 -11.45 -3.78
C ASP A 46 -7.20 -12.22 -4.78
N SER A 47 -7.78 -12.63 -5.92
CA SER A 47 -7.04 -13.25 -7.03
C SER A 47 -6.43 -12.23 -7.99
N GLY A 48 -6.43 -10.96 -7.60
CA GLY A 48 -6.01 -9.85 -8.43
C GLY A 48 -4.51 -9.64 -8.49
N THR A 49 -4.14 -8.52 -9.10
CA THR A 49 -2.77 -8.03 -9.20
C THR A 49 -2.77 -6.56 -8.85
N GLN A 50 -1.61 -5.94 -8.62
CA GLN A 50 -1.55 -4.50 -8.36
C GLN A 50 -2.13 -3.64 -9.50
N THR A 51 -2.29 -4.18 -10.71
CA THR A 51 -2.99 -3.48 -11.82
C THR A 51 -4.51 -3.64 -11.81
N SER A 52 -5.07 -4.55 -11.02
CA SER A 52 -6.52 -4.75 -10.90
C SER A 52 -7.16 -3.50 -10.30
N ASN A 53 -8.06 -2.86 -11.03
CA ASN A 53 -8.74 -1.62 -10.64
C ASN A 53 -7.79 -0.48 -10.21
N GLU A 54 -6.53 -0.53 -10.60
CA GLU A 54 -5.54 0.51 -10.28
C GLU A 54 -5.93 1.84 -10.94
N VAL A 55 -5.67 2.95 -10.24
CA VAL A 55 -5.80 4.28 -10.85
C VAL A 55 -4.93 4.38 -12.09
N GLN A 56 -5.52 4.83 -13.19
CA GLN A 56 -4.86 4.92 -14.49
C GLN A 56 -4.34 6.33 -14.75
N THR A 57 -3.24 6.44 -15.51
CA THR A 57 -2.66 7.74 -15.89
C THR A 57 -3.57 8.55 -16.81
N SER A 58 -4.56 7.95 -17.47
CA SER A 58 -5.60 8.70 -18.20
C SER A 58 -6.51 9.51 -17.27
N ALA A 59 -6.73 9.04 -16.03
CA ALA A 59 -7.52 9.75 -15.02
C ALA A 59 -6.68 10.71 -14.18
N TYR A 60 -5.43 10.34 -13.92
CA TYR A 60 -4.49 11.07 -13.07
C TYR A 60 -3.09 11.00 -13.71
N ALA A 61 -2.75 11.99 -14.54
CA ALA A 61 -1.60 11.92 -15.46
C ALA A 61 -0.24 11.71 -14.78
N THR A 62 -0.06 12.20 -13.55
CA THR A 62 1.17 12.05 -12.78
C THR A 62 1.17 10.82 -11.87
N TYR A 63 0.14 9.97 -11.92
CA TYR A 63 0.02 8.80 -11.05
C TYR A 63 1.20 7.84 -11.21
N THR A 64 1.81 7.50 -10.09
CA THR A 64 2.76 6.40 -9.91
C THR A 64 2.54 5.77 -8.55
N ARG A 65 2.81 4.46 -8.41
CA ARG A 65 2.87 3.82 -7.09
C ARG A 65 3.95 4.46 -6.23
N VAL A 66 3.75 4.48 -4.93
CA VAL A 66 4.71 5.06 -3.98
C VAL A 66 5.53 3.96 -3.33
N ALA A 67 6.85 4.06 -3.45
CA ALA A 67 7.76 3.16 -2.73
C ALA A 67 7.83 3.56 -1.25
N VAL A 68 7.63 2.60 -0.36
CA VAL A 68 7.81 2.75 1.08
C VAL A 68 8.85 1.73 1.55
N ALA A 69 9.86 2.20 2.28
CA ALA A 69 10.95 1.36 2.73
C ALA A 69 10.45 0.23 3.65
N ARG A 70 10.98 -0.98 3.46
CA ARG A 70 10.71 -2.16 4.31
C ARG A 70 11.47 -2.11 5.62
N THR A 71 11.21 -1.07 6.42
CA THR A 71 11.92 -0.82 7.69
C THR A 71 10.96 -0.22 8.72
N SER A 72 11.39 -0.19 9.98
CA SER A 72 10.67 0.52 11.05
C SER A 72 10.57 2.04 10.85
N GLY A 73 11.28 2.60 9.87
CA GLY A 73 11.09 3.99 9.43
C GLY A 73 10.01 4.15 8.35
N GLY A 74 9.61 3.07 7.69
CA GLY A 74 8.51 3.05 6.72
C GLY A 74 7.18 2.63 7.37
N PHE A 75 7.21 1.60 8.21
CA PHE A 75 6.02 1.03 8.84
C PHE A 75 6.19 0.80 10.34
N THR A 76 5.18 1.22 11.10
CA THR A 76 4.99 0.83 12.49
C THR A 76 4.28 -0.51 12.51
N VAL A 77 4.85 -1.51 13.17
CA VAL A 77 4.24 -2.83 13.37
C VAL A 77 4.10 -3.08 14.87
N THR A 78 2.86 -3.18 15.35
CA THR A 78 2.56 -3.41 16.78
C THR A 78 1.42 -4.42 16.90
N GLY A 79 1.65 -5.51 17.64
CA GLY A 79 0.71 -6.64 17.67
C GLY A 79 0.41 -7.15 16.26
N SER A 80 -0.86 -7.36 15.96
CA SER A 80 -1.31 -7.83 14.65
C SER A 80 -1.70 -6.68 13.71
N SER A 81 -1.11 -5.49 13.88
CA SER A 81 -1.41 -4.29 13.09
C SER A 81 -0.18 -3.60 12.52
N VAL A 82 -0.36 -3.02 11.32
CA VAL A 82 0.63 -2.24 10.59
C VAL A 82 0.05 -0.89 10.17
N SER A 83 0.84 0.17 10.31
CA SER A 83 0.51 1.49 9.78
C SER A 83 1.75 2.21 9.24
N PRO A 84 1.63 3.09 8.23
CA PRO A 84 2.73 3.92 7.79
C PRO A 84 3.26 4.81 8.91
N VAL A 85 4.58 4.98 9.00
CA VAL A 85 5.20 5.93 9.95
C VAL A 85 4.91 7.38 9.55
N ALA A 86 4.79 7.65 8.25
CA ALA A 86 4.43 8.95 7.68
C ALA A 86 3.36 8.77 6.59
N ALA A 87 2.62 9.84 6.28
CA ALA A 87 1.63 9.81 5.22
C ALA A 87 2.27 9.44 3.87
N ILE A 88 1.73 8.41 3.22
CA ILE A 88 2.18 7.95 1.91
C ILE A 88 1.63 8.94 0.89
N THR A 89 2.53 9.74 0.33
CA THR A 89 2.19 10.86 -0.53
C THR A 89 2.37 10.48 -1.99
N PHE A 90 1.27 10.47 -2.73
CA PHE A 90 1.27 10.26 -4.18
C PHE A 90 1.66 11.56 -4.90
N PRO A 91 2.11 11.50 -6.17
CA PRO A 91 2.53 12.68 -6.92
C PRO A 91 1.47 13.81 -6.92
N THR A 92 1.85 15.08 -6.96
CA THR A 92 0.84 16.14 -7.04
C THR A 92 0.01 16.01 -8.33
N THR A 93 -1.31 16.23 -8.26
CA THR A 93 -2.17 16.23 -9.45
C THR A 93 -1.77 17.34 -10.41
N SER A 94 -1.81 17.01 -11.70
CA SER A 94 -1.79 18.01 -12.77
C SER A 94 -3.23 18.41 -13.11
N ALA A 95 -3.41 19.49 -13.88
CA ALA A 95 -4.70 19.86 -14.45
C ALA A 95 -5.01 19.07 -15.73
N VAL A 96 -4.58 17.81 -15.81
CA VAL A 96 -4.72 16.93 -16.98
C VAL A 96 -5.17 15.55 -16.53
N GLY A 97 -6.30 15.10 -17.08
CA GLY A 97 -6.86 13.77 -16.84
C GLY A 97 -8.39 13.81 -16.87
N THR A 98 -9.02 12.65 -16.72
CA THR A 98 -10.48 12.55 -16.59
C THR A 98 -10.97 12.67 -15.14
N GLY A 99 -10.06 12.65 -14.16
CA GLY A 99 -10.39 12.55 -12.74
C GLY A 99 -10.93 11.16 -12.36
N CYS A 100 -10.88 10.85 -11.07
CA CYS A 100 -11.45 9.63 -10.50
C CYS A 100 -11.59 9.75 -8.98
N THR A 101 -12.07 8.69 -8.34
CA THR A 101 -12.07 8.55 -6.87
C THR A 101 -11.35 7.25 -6.53
N ALA A 102 -10.29 7.35 -5.73
CA ALA A 102 -9.65 6.18 -5.16
C ALA A 102 -10.42 5.75 -3.90
N THR A 103 -10.88 4.50 -3.93
CA THR A 103 -11.73 3.89 -2.88
C THR A 103 -11.00 2.79 -2.12
N HIS A 104 -9.94 2.23 -2.71
CA HIS A 104 -9.12 1.18 -2.13
C HIS A 104 -7.64 1.48 -2.33
N PHE A 105 -6.80 0.89 -1.48
CA PHE A 105 -5.36 0.87 -1.65
C PHE A 105 -4.86 -0.58 -1.70
N SER A 106 -3.67 -0.78 -2.24
CA SER A 106 -2.91 -2.02 -2.03
C SER A 106 -1.46 -1.74 -1.69
N ILE A 107 -0.84 -2.72 -1.04
CA ILE A 107 0.61 -2.79 -0.82
C ILE A 107 1.10 -4.04 -1.53
N GLY A 108 2.07 -3.88 -2.43
CA GLY A 108 2.50 -4.98 -3.30
C GLY A 108 3.94 -4.91 -3.77
N GLU A 109 4.23 -5.78 -4.73
CA GLU A 109 5.58 -6.23 -5.07
C GLU A 109 6.37 -5.28 -5.98
N LEU A 110 5.70 -4.67 -6.97
CA LEU A 110 6.35 -3.96 -8.07
C LEU A 110 5.96 -2.48 -8.09
N LEU A 111 6.91 -1.65 -8.52
CA LEU A 111 6.68 -0.23 -8.78
C LEU A 111 5.73 0.00 -9.98
N THR A 112 5.76 -0.89 -10.97
CA THR A 112 4.93 -0.86 -12.18
C THR A 112 4.60 -2.28 -12.64
N GLY A 113 3.59 -2.43 -13.50
CA GLY A 113 3.17 -3.72 -14.02
C GLY A 113 2.32 -4.53 -13.02
N ALA A 114 1.93 -5.75 -13.42
CA ALA A 114 0.91 -6.52 -12.72
C ALA A 114 1.20 -6.69 -11.23
N GLY A 115 2.33 -7.29 -10.85
CA GLY A 115 2.79 -7.40 -9.45
C GLY A 115 1.82 -8.12 -8.49
N LYS A 116 2.37 -8.74 -7.45
CA LYS A 116 1.53 -9.37 -6.42
C LYS A 116 1.03 -8.33 -5.42
N ILE A 117 -0.19 -8.54 -4.94
CA ILE A 117 -0.74 -7.82 -3.79
C ILE A 117 -0.43 -8.63 -2.53
N PHE A 118 0.04 -7.96 -1.49
CA PHE A 118 0.23 -8.55 -0.16
C PHE A 118 -0.90 -8.17 0.78
N TYR A 119 -1.35 -6.92 0.71
CA TYR A 119 -2.53 -6.42 1.41
C TYR A 119 -3.29 -5.45 0.53
N ALA A 120 -4.61 -5.45 0.68
CA ALA A 120 -5.49 -4.42 0.15
C ALA A 120 -6.49 -4.01 1.22
N GLY A 121 -7.00 -2.79 1.10
CA GLY A 121 -7.97 -2.27 2.05
C GLY A 121 -8.76 -1.12 1.46
N THR A 122 -9.86 -0.77 2.11
CA THR A 122 -10.66 0.40 1.78
C THR A 122 -9.98 1.67 2.25
N ILE A 123 -10.29 2.78 1.59
CA ILE A 123 -9.86 4.12 1.98
C ILE A 123 -11.06 4.84 2.57
N THR A 124 -10.95 5.44 3.75
CA THR A 124 -12.04 6.23 4.34
C THR A 124 -11.47 7.47 5.04
N PRO A 125 -11.88 8.69 4.64
CA PRO A 125 -12.74 9.00 3.49
C PRO A 125 -12.03 8.71 2.15
N ASN A 126 -12.80 8.36 1.11
CA ASN A 126 -12.28 8.15 -0.24
C ASN A 126 -11.50 9.38 -0.73
N ILE A 127 -10.46 9.14 -1.55
CA ILE A 127 -9.61 10.21 -2.08
C ILE A 127 -10.12 10.63 -3.45
N VAL A 128 -10.59 11.87 -3.57
CA VAL A 128 -11.05 12.44 -4.83
C VAL A 128 -9.85 13.00 -5.59
N ILE A 129 -9.64 12.52 -6.82
CA ILE A 129 -8.61 12.99 -7.74
C ILE A 129 -9.28 13.87 -8.80
N PRO A 130 -9.07 15.19 -8.77
CA PRO A 130 -9.75 16.12 -9.68
C PRO A 130 -9.25 15.96 -11.12
N ALA A 131 -10.14 16.18 -12.09
CA ALA A 131 -9.81 16.15 -13.51
C ALA A 131 -9.07 17.40 -13.99
N THR A 132 -9.45 18.57 -13.47
CA THR A 132 -9.07 19.88 -14.02
C THR A 132 -8.33 20.77 -13.02
N THR A 133 -7.98 20.26 -11.84
CA THR A 133 -7.34 21.03 -10.77
C THR A 133 -5.96 20.47 -10.46
N ALA A 134 -4.94 21.30 -10.68
CA ALA A 134 -3.58 21.00 -10.26
C ALA A 134 -3.38 21.31 -8.76
N GLY A 135 -2.38 20.69 -8.14
CA GLY A 135 -1.95 21.04 -6.79
C GLY A 135 -2.60 20.23 -5.66
N VAL A 136 -3.54 19.33 -5.96
CA VAL A 136 -4.05 18.38 -4.97
C VAL A 136 -3.00 17.29 -4.76
N ILE A 137 -2.76 16.90 -3.51
CA ILE A 137 -1.79 15.87 -3.15
C ILE A 137 -2.56 14.70 -2.52
N PRO A 138 -2.84 13.62 -3.27
CA PRO A 138 -3.48 12.43 -2.73
C PRO A 138 -2.57 11.75 -1.69
N GLN A 139 -3.14 11.36 -0.55
CA GLN A 139 -2.38 10.74 0.55
C GLN A 139 -3.13 9.60 1.21
N LEU A 140 -2.42 8.51 1.51
CA LEU A 140 -2.82 7.58 2.57
C LEU A 140 -2.19 8.09 3.87
N THR A 141 -3.00 8.28 4.90
CA THR A 141 -2.52 8.86 6.17
C THR A 141 -1.86 7.79 7.04
N THR A 142 -1.26 8.21 8.15
CA THR A 142 -0.76 7.28 9.17
C THR A 142 -1.87 6.48 9.86
N ALA A 143 -3.14 6.85 9.66
CA ALA A 143 -4.30 6.08 10.13
C ALA A 143 -4.68 4.93 9.18
N THR A 144 -4.03 4.80 8.01
CA THR A 144 -4.21 3.63 7.15
C THR A 144 -3.62 2.41 7.86
N THR A 145 -4.50 1.53 8.34
CA THR A 145 -4.14 0.36 9.13
C THR A 145 -4.44 -0.93 8.39
N ILE A 146 -3.51 -1.88 8.47
CA ILE A 146 -3.72 -3.29 8.16
C ILE A 146 -3.83 -4.04 9.49
N THR A 147 -4.75 -4.98 9.60
CA THR A 147 -4.95 -5.82 10.80
C THR A 147 -5.16 -7.30 10.41
N GLU A 148 -4.58 -8.23 11.17
CA GLU A 148 -4.74 -9.69 10.96
C GLU A 148 -5.53 -10.43 12.06
N ASP A 149 -6.19 -9.72 12.98
CA ASP A 149 -7.01 -10.29 14.08
C ASP A 149 -8.38 -10.84 13.62
#